data_AF-A0A149VIC9-F1
#
_entry.id   AF-A0A149VIC9-F1
#
_cell.length_a   1.000
_cell.length_b   1.000
_cell.length_c   1.000
_cell.angle_alpha   90.00
_cell.angle_beta   90.00
_cell.angle_gamma   90.00
#
_symmetry.space_group_name_H-M   'P 1'
#
loop_
_entity.id
_entity.type
_entity.pdbx_description
1 polymer ?
#
loop_
_entity_poly.entity_id
_entity_poly.type
_entity_poly.pdbx_seq_one_letter_code
_entity_poly.pdbx_strand_id
1 'polypeptide(L)'
;TTLGKAHKHWFRAKFGNGRFRLFFRYDSATKVIIFAWVNDNNSLRTYGAKTDAYKVFQGMLEGGNPPDGWTELSKEASDQAAVDRLENASPSNP
;
A
#
# COMPACT_ATOMS: atom_id res chain seq x y z
N THR A 1 3.94 16.80 1.67
CA THR A 1 3.99 15.33 1.52
C THR A 1 2.91 14.92 0.53
N THR A 2 3.16 13.88 -0.28
CA THR A 2 2.26 13.55 -1.40
C THR A 2 0.88 13.02 -0.97
N LEU A 3 0.73 12.57 0.29
CA LEU A 3 -0.53 12.12 0.90
C LEU A 3 -1.03 13.09 2.00
N GLY A 4 -0.53 14.32 2.05
CA GLY A 4 -0.92 15.28 3.10
C GLY A 4 -0.20 15.06 4.45
N LYS A 5 -0.42 15.98 5.39
CA LYS A 5 0.29 16.02 6.69
C LYS A 5 -0.18 14.94 7.67
N ALA A 6 -1.41 14.44 7.53
CA ALA A 6 -1.98 13.41 8.39
C ALA A 6 -1.36 12.02 8.12
N HIS A 7 -0.99 11.73 6.87
CA HIS A 7 -0.55 10.41 6.43
C HIS A 7 0.98 10.33 6.23
N LYS A 8 1.77 10.99 7.09
CA LYS A 8 3.24 11.04 6.98
C LYS A 8 3.92 9.70 7.22
N HIS A 9 3.27 8.80 7.93
CA HIS A 9 3.75 7.46 8.24
C HIS A 9 3.61 6.47 7.08
N TRP A 10 2.94 6.86 6.00
CA TRP A 10 2.88 6.06 4.78
C TRP A 10 4.10 6.32 3.90
N PHE A 11 4.80 5.24 3.61
CA PHE A 11 5.97 5.23 2.75
C PHE A 11 5.63 4.69 1.37
N ARG A 12 6.55 4.88 0.43
CA ARG A 12 6.37 4.39 -0.94
C ARG A 12 7.68 3.95 -1.57
N ALA A 13 7.68 2.77 -2.18
CA ALA A 13 8.73 2.31 -3.09
C ALA A 13 8.26 2.46 -4.55
N LYS A 14 9.20 2.77 -5.46
CA LYS A 14 8.95 2.83 -6.91
C LYS A 14 9.67 1.68 -7.60
N PHE A 15 9.00 0.98 -8.51
CA PHE A 15 9.58 -0.13 -9.28
C PHE A 15 8.93 -0.27 -10.66
N GLY A 16 9.39 -1.22 -11.49
CA GLY A 16 8.89 -1.42 -12.85
C GLY A 16 9.06 -0.18 -13.72
N ASN A 17 10.27 0.38 -13.77
CA ASN A 17 10.59 1.63 -14.48
C ASN A 17 9.71 2.83 -14.04
N GLY A 18 9.39 2.88 -12.75
CA GLY A 18 8.58 3.92 -12.13
C GLY A 18 7.08 3.83 -12.43
N ARG A 19 6.62 2.72 -13.03
CA ARG A 19 5.19 2.46 -13.28
C ARG A 19 4.46 2.08 -12.00
N PHE A 20 5.10 1.30 -11.15
CA PHE A 20 4.49 0.78 -9.93
C PHE A 20 4.98 1.52 -8.69
N ARG A 21 4.07 1.67 -7.75
CA ARG A 21 4.18 2.34 -6.47
C ARG A 21 3.58 1.40 -5.44
N LEU A 22 4.44 0.83 -4.63
CA LEU A 22 4.04 0.09 -3.43
C LEU A 22 3.93 1.08 -2.28
N PHE A 23 2.76 1.18 -1.67
CA PHE A 23 2.53 1.92 -0.44
C PHE A 23 2.59 0.96 0.75
N PHE A 24 3.32 1.37 1.79
CA PHE A 24 3.59 0.53 2.94
C PHE A 24 3.74 1.33 4.23
N ARG A 25 3.59 0.64 5.35
CA ARG A 25 3.89 1.14 6.70
C ARG A 25 5.13 0.44 7.23
N TYR A 26 5.89 1.17 8.03
CA TYR A 26 7.06 0.64 8.73
C TYR A 26 7.03 1.13 10.17
N ASP A 27 7.26 0.21 11.10
CA ASP A 27 7.52 0.53 12.49
C ASP A 27 8.97 0.19 12.85
N SER A 28 9.72 1.19 13.29
CA SER A 28 11.13 1.02 13.62
C SER A 28 11.35 0.26 14.92
N ALA A 29 10.40 0.30 15.85
CA ALA A 29 10.53 -0.37 17.14
C ALA A 29 10.44 -1.89 16.99
N THR A 30 9.43 -2.37 16.25
CA THR A 30 9.22 -3.80 15.98
C THR A 30 9.97 -4.30 14.73
N LYS A 31 10.52 -3.40 13.92
CA LYS A 31 11.19 -3.69 12.63
C LYS A 31 10.28 -4.43 11.64
N VAL A 32 8.98 -4.14 11.68
CA VAL A 32 7.98 -4.74 10.78
C VAL A 32 7.66 -3.78 9.64
N ILE A 33 7.56 -4.33 8.42
CA ILE A 33 7.04 -3.63 7.23
C ILE A 33 5.70 -4.27 6.84
N ILE A 34 4.67 -3.46 6.68
CA ILE A 34 3.35 -3.90 6.21
C ILE A 34 3.11 -3.36 4.81
N PHE A 35 2.92 -4.25 3.85
CA PHE A 35 2.53 -3.92 2.49
C PHE A 35 1.02 -3.70 2.42
N ALA A 36 0.60 -2.48 2.10
CA ALA A 36 -0.82 -2.14 2.10
C ALA A 36 -1.43 -2.18 0.70
N TRP A 37 -0.75 -1.61 -0.30
CA TRP A 37 -1.32 -1.53 -1.64
C TRP A 37 -0.28 -1.28 -2.73
N VAL A 38 -0.53 -1.86 -3.91
CA VAL A 38 0.22 -1.59 -5.14
C VAL A 38 -0.77 -1.17 -6.23
N ASN A 39 -0.40 -0.16 -7.02
CA ASN A 39 -1.21 0.23 -8.16
C ASN A 39 -1.17 -0.82 -9.28
N ASP A 40 -2.30 -0.96 -9.98
CA ASP A 40 -2.43 -1.89 -11.11
C ASP A 40 -1.71 -1.41 -12.38
N ASN A 41 -1.73 -2.25 -13.41
CA ASN A 41 -1.10 -1.96 -14.70
C ASN A 41 -1.80 -0.83 -15.49
N ASN A 42 -3.04 -0.48 -15.14
CA ASN A 42 -3.89 0.46 -15.89
C ASN A 42 -3.89 1.88 -15.31
N SER A 43 -3.40 2.05 -14.07
CA SER A 43 -3.22 3.35 -13.44
C SER A 43 -2.30 4.26 -14.27
N LEU A 44 -2.86 5.38 -14.75
CA LEU A 44 -2.19 6.26 -15.70
C LEU A 44 -1.02 6.99 -15.04
N ARG A 45 0.04 7.24 -15.83
CA ARG A 45 1.28 7.91 -15.39
C ARG A 45 1.06 9.38 -14.98
N THR A 46 -0.04 9.98 -15.43
CA THR A 46 -0.28 11.43 -15.35
C THR A 46 -0.68 11.85 -13.94
N TYR A 47 0.21 12.62 -13.30
CA TYR A 47 -0.06 13.28 -12.03
C TYR A 47 -1.36 14.10 -12.15
N GLY A 48 -2.35 13.82 -11.30
CA GLY A 48 -3.64 14.49 -11.34
C GLY A 48 -4.77 13.75 -12.05
N ALA A 49 -4.52 12.64 -12.75
CA ALA A 49 -5.61 11.79 -13.27
C ALA A 49 -6.42 11.14 -12.13
N LYS A 50 -7.70 10.80 -12.36
CA LYS A 50 -8.51 10.05 -11.38
C LYS A 50 -7.89 8.69 -11.03
N THR A 51 -7.06 8.13 -11.93
CA THR A 51 -6.31 6.89 -11.75
C THR A 51 -4.87 7.10 -11.25
N ASP A 52 -4.54 8.30 -10.77
CA ASP A 52 -3.27 8.58 -10.10
C ASP A 52 -3.18 7.77 -8.80
N ALA A 53 -2.15 6.93 -8.68
CA ALA A 53 -1.91 6.08 -7.52
C ALA A 53 -1.94 6.84 -6.18
N TYR A 54 -1.54 8.12 -6.14
CA TYR A 54 -1.66 8.92 -4.91
C TYR A 54 -3.11 9.28 -4.58
N LYS A 55 -3.91 9.65 -5.58
CA LYS A 55 -5.32 9.99 -5.36
C LYS A 55 -6.13 8.76 -4.99
N VAL A 56 -5.85 7.62 -5.64
CA VAL A 56 -6.48 6.34 -5.30
C VAL A 56 -6.12 5.94 -3.87
N PHE A 57 -4.83 5.96 -3.52
CA PHE A 57 -4.42 5.59 -2.17
C PHE A 57 -4.90 6.57 -1.11
N GLN A 58 -4.96 7.87 -1.40
CA GLN A 58 -5.56 8.86 -0.49
C GLN A 58 -7.06 8.58 -0.27
N GLY A 59 -7.82 8.33 -1.34
CA GLY A 59 -9.25 7.99 -1.22
C GLY A 59 -9.48 6.67 -0.47
N MET A 60 -8.57 5.71 -0.62
CA MET A 60 -8.52 4.47 0.17
C MET A 60 -8.36 4.74 1.67
N LEU A 61 -7.41 5.61 2.05
CA LEU A 61 -7.21 6.03 3.44
C LEU A 61 -8.42 6.78 4.00
N GLU A 62 -9.02 7.69 3.21
CA GLU A 62 -10.26 8.39 3.57
C GLU A 62 -11.43 7.42 3.76
N GLY A 63 -11.45 6.32 3.00
CA GLY A 63 -12.41 5.22 3.13
C GLY A 63 -12.08 4.21 4.23
N GLY A 64 -10.97 4.37 4.96
CA GLY A 64 -10.57 3.48 6.05
C GLY A 64 -10.02 2.11 5.62
N ASN A 65 -9.69 1.93 4.34
CA ASN A 65 -9.09 0.70 3.83
C ASN A 65 -7.92 1.04 2.90
N PRO A 66 -6.66 0.96 3.37
CA PRO A 66 -6.24 0.30 4.61
C PRO A 66 -6.51 1.16 5.87
N PRO A 67 -6.58 0.55 7.07
CA PRO A 67 -6.60 1.29 8.32
C PRO A 67 -5.33 2.16 8.48
N ASP A 68 -5.50 3.38 8.98
CA ASP A 68 -4.39 4.31 9.18
C ASP A 68 -3.59 4.00 10.45
N GLY A 69 -4.26 3.44 11.47
CA GLY A 69 -3.70 3.05 12.76
C GLY A 69 -2.83 1.79 12.66
N TRP A 70 -1.70 1.78 13.38
CA TRP A 70 -0.75 0.67 13.34
C TRP A 70 -1.36 -0.63 13.88
N THR A 71 -2.09 -0.56 14.98
CA THR A 71 -2.68 -1.73 15.65
C THR A 71 -3.69 -2.42 14.74
N GLU A 72 -4.63 -1.65 14.16
CA GLU A 72 -5.63 -2.20 13.24
C GLU A 72 -4.96 -2.75 11.98
N LEU A 73 -4.04 -1.99 11.39
CA LEU A 73 -3.34 -2.40 10.18
C LEU A 73 -2.50 -3.67 10.40
N SER A 74 -1.79 -3.77 11.51
CA SER A 74 -0.98 -4.96 11.85
C SER A 74 -1.86 -6.18 12.11
N LYS A 75 -3.04 -5.99 12.69
CA LYS A 75 -4.01 -7.06 12.89
C LYS A 75 -4.53 -7.57 11.54
N GLU A 76 -4.98 -6.68 10.66
CA GLU A 76 -5.48 -7.06 9.33
C GLU A 76 -4.40 -7.69 8.46
N ALA A 77 -3.17 -7.17 8.48
CA ALA A 77 -2.05 -7.72 7.73
C ALA A 77 -1.63 -9.12 8.22
N SER A 78 -1.91 -9.43 9.49
CA SER A 78 -1.61 -10.75 10.08
C SER A 78 -2.80 -11.71 10.02
N ASP A 79 -3.94 -11.27 9.49
CA ASP A 79 -5.12 -12.12 9.35
C ASP A 79 -4.87 -13.24 8.34
N GLN A 80 -5.41 -14.44 8.60
CA GLN A 80 -5.17 -15.61 7.76
C GLN A 80 -5.60 -15.35 6.30
N ALA A 81 -6.69 -14.63 6.07
CA ALA A 81 -7.13 -14.32 4.71
C ALA A 81 -6.12 -13.44 3.96
N ALA A 82 -5.43 -12.52 4.67
CA ALA A 82 -4.38 -11.69 4.08
C ALA A 82 -3.13 -12.51 3.76
N VAL A 83 -2.74 -13.43 4.65
CA VAL A 83 -1.64 -14.37 4.46
C VAL A 83 -1.91 -15.27 3.25
N ASP A 84 -3.07 -15.92 3.22
CA ASP A 84 -3.48 -16.82 2.13
C ASP A 84 -3.49 -16.09 0.79
N ARG A 85 -3.97 -14.83 0.75
CA ARG A 85 -3.98 -14.03 -0.48
C ARG A 85 -2.58 -13.77 -1.00
N LEU A 86 -1.62 -13.50 -0.10
CA LEU A 86 -0.23 -13.26 -0.48
C LEU A 86 0.46 -14.55 -0.96
N GLU A 87 0.22 -15.67 -0.29
CA GLU A 87 0.73 -16.98 -0.70
C GLU A 87 0.20 -17.37 -2.08
N ASN A 88 -1.10 -17.23 -2.31
CA ASN A 88 -1.73 -17.53 -3.61
C ASN A 88 -1.31 -16.57 -4.73
N ALA A 89 -0.87 -15.35 -4.41
CA ALA A 89 -0.35 -14.39 -5.38
C ALA A 89 1.12 -14.67 -5.77
N SER A 90 1.82 -15.50 -5.00
CA SER A 90 3.18 -15.89 -5.32
C SER A 90 3.14 -16.83 -6.54
N PRO A 91 3.94 -16.57 -7.59
CA PRO A 91 4.04 -17.51 -8.69
C PRO A 91 4.52 -18.86 -8.14
N SER A 92 3.90 -19.96 -8.60
CA SER A 92 4.42 -21.30 -8.36
C SER A 92 5.90 -21.31 -8.72
N ASN A 93 6.76 -21.79 -7.82
CA ASN A 93 8.20 -21.92 -8.07
C ASN A 93 8.42 -22.53 -9.46
N PRO A 94 9.30 -21.93 -10.29
CA PRO A 94 9.61 -22.48 -11.61
C PRO A 94 10.23 -23.88 -11.52
#